data_AF-A0A9P6YXA6-F1
#
_entry.id   AF-A0A9P6YXA6-F1
#
_cell.length_a   1.000
_cell.length_b   1.000
_cell.length_c   1.000
_cell.angle_alpha   90.00
_cell.angle_beta   90.00
_cell.angle_gamma   90.00
#
_symmetry.space_group_name_H-M   'P 1'
#
loop_
_entity.id
_entity.type
_entity.pdbx_description
1 polymer ?
#
loop_
_entity_poly.entity_id
_entity_poly.type
_entity_poly.pdbx_seq_one_letter_code
_entity_poly.pdbx_strand_id
1 'polypeptide(L)'
;MCQTWEDVIWANLNGLLENEMNRIDNTSSIISIASFELASSKDFLLERGDPRIFFHQIQSTILQNNTSNLIEEMHKMLVLNRSHSAFYISEEYKLEALRFISTLILFGRQYLDWEEDEKSTAIVAYYTEMSSRLENFRPLTIAAYASRLPETEQTNIYSQFLEGFIGDKEEMSILILLGKQYNLEMKKILKQTSYSLINKAIAQSSQIQKTKHFQTEDGKMEEPFMDTFQLAMDWLMLDKAFWLDALNAANYIIRFFMGIRHLYFAKKILNMIPMEIELFVSRMPDVDQNLSEYRSHKRLLNIFELQKPWNLLIQSAPHNTDSTNDIRKTAKWRKEIEEQTKRLEKEFTFILEGGWLGKDAVETDHISKLSLQKIYIPELVIQYHQLLHLTSTIIPKNSEKSRQMSMYITVKQKELFHIIKAANRMKDVTKEFTRSIADYHKAN
;
A
#
# COMPACT_ATOMS: atom_id res chain seq x y z
N MET A 1 20.90 -52.47 -33.94
CA MET A 1 22.07 -51.57 -34.03
C MET A 1 21.89 -50.34 -33.16
N CYS A 2 20.72 -49.70 -33.11
CA CYS A 2 20.48 -48.63 -32.13
C CYS A 2 20.04 -49.18 -30.77
N GLN A 3 20.83 -48.95 -29.73
CA GLN A 3 20.57 -49.40 -28.35
C GLN A 3 19.97 -48.29 -27.50
N THR A 4 20.42 -47.04 -27.67
CA THR A 4 19.93 -45.88 -26.90
C THR A 4 19.01 -44.98 -27.72
N TRP A 5 18.42 -43.99 -27.06
CA TRP A 5 17.65 -42.92 -27.71
C TRP A 5 18.54 -42.16 -28.71
N GLU A 6 19.76 -41.82 -28.32
CA GLU A 6 20.74 -41.09 -29.13
C GLU A 6 21.10 -41.86 -30.40
N ASP A 7 21.28 -43.19 -30.30
CA ASP A 7 21.58 -44.01 -31.48
C ASP A 7 20.47 -43.98 -32.53
N VAL A 8 19.20 -43.93 -32.09
CA VAL A 8 18.04 -43.87 -32.98
C VAL A 8 17.97 -42.51 -33.67
N ILE A 9 18.20 -41.43 -32.93
CA ILE A 9 18.20 -40.07 -33.46
C ILE A 9 19.36 -39.86 -34.43
N TRP A 10 20.55 -40.33 -34.08
CA TRP A 10 21.75 -40.24 -34.93
C TRP A 10 21.56 -41.00 -36.25
N ALA A 11 21.04 -42.22 -36.20
CA ALA A 11 20.78 -43.01 -37.41
C ALA A 11 19.76 -42.33 -38.33
N ASN A 12 18.70 -41.73 -37.75
CA ASN A 12 17.70 -41.00 -38.52
C ASN A 12 18.28 -39.73 -39.16
N LEU A 13 19.05 -38.94 -38.43
CA LEU A 13 19.69 -37.73 -38.95
C LEU A 13 20.68 -38.05 -40.09
N ASN A 14 21.48 -39.11 -39.96
CA ASN A 14 22.37 -39.51 -41.05
C ASN A 14 21.61 -40.00 -42.28
N GLY A 15 20.56 -40.80 -42.08
CA GLY A 15 19.70 -41.22 -43.19
C GLY A 15 19.05 -40.02 -43.90
N LEU A 16 18.68 -38.98 -43.17
CA LEU A 16 18.17 -37.74 -43.75
C LEU A 16 19.24 -36.95 -44.48
N LEU A 17 20.44 -36.79 -43.92
CA LEU A 17 21.56 -36.12 -44.60
C LEU A 17 21.93 -36.82 -45.91
N GLU A 18 21.97 -38.15 -45.91
CA GLU A 18 22.21 -38.96 -47.11
C GLU A 18 21.09 -38.77 -48.17
N ASN A 19 19.86 -38.53 -47.73
CA ASN A 19 18.71 -38.32 -48.63
C ASN A 19 18.55 -36.86 -49.10
N GLU A 20 18.74 -35.86 -48.23
CA GLU A 20 18.67 -34.40 -48.51
C GLU A 20 19.84 -33.90 -49.36
N MET A 21 20.97 -34.62 -49.41
CA MET A 21 21.97 -34.42 -50.48
C MET A 21 21.35 -34.51 -51.89
N ASN A 22 20.13 -35.07 -52.03
CA ASN A 22 19.41 -35.21 -53.30
C ASN A 22 18.18 -34.30 -53.48
N ARG A 23 17.69 -33.60 -52.43
CA ARG A 23 16.52 -32.70 -52.50
C ARG A 23 16.64 -31.61 -51.44
N ILE A 24 16.48 -30.34 -51.82
CA ILE A 24 16.54 -29.18 -50.91
C ILE A 24 15.11 -28.66 -50.74
N ASP A 25 14.47 -28.93 -49.60
CA ASP A 25 13.24 -28.25 -49.18
C ASP A 25 13.34 -27.84 -47.69
N ASN A 26 13.44 -26.53 -47.45
CA ASN A 26 13.83 -25.92 -46.17
C ASN A 26 12.71 -25.81 -45.10
N THR A 27 11.65 -26.62 -45.15
CA THR A 27 10.48 -26.43 -44.26
C THR A 27 9.89 -27.72 -43.66
N SER A 28 10.57 -28.87 -43.78
CA SER A 28 10.06 -30.14 -43.26
C SER A 28 10.64 -30.48 -41.87
N SER A 29 9.85 -31.17 -41.04
CA SER A 29 10.28 -31.71 -39.74
C SER A 29 11.57 -32.53 -39.87
N ILE A 30 12.57 -32.26 -39.02
CA ILE A 30 13.85 -32.98 -39.04
C ILE A 30 13.67 -34.44 -38.62
N ILE A 31 12.62 -34.78 -37.89
CA ILE A 31 12.38 -36.16 -37.43
C ILE A 31 10.93 -36.56 -37.69
N SER A 32 10.74 -37.77 -38.25
CA SER A 32 9.41 -38.36 -38.44
C SER A 32 8.80 -38.83 -37.12
N ILE A 33 7.46 -38.89 -37.05
CA ILE A 33 6.74 -39.40 -35.87
C ILE A 33 7.17 -40.84 -35.53
N ALA A 34 7.38 -41.69 -36.54
CA ALA A 34 7.81 -43.07 -36.35
C ALA A 34 9.22 -43.17 -35.73
N SER A 35 10.14 -42.30 -36.17
CA SER A 35 11.50 -42.23 -35.61
C SER A 35 11.47 -41.78 -34.14
N PHE A 36 10.54 -40.88 -33.78
CA PHE A 36 10.32 -40.43 -32.40
C PHE A 36 9.76 -41.53 -31.49
N GLU A 37 8.72 -42.24 -31.93
CA GLU A 37 8.15 -43.36 -31.17
C GLU A 37 9.21 -44.44 -30.92
N LEU A 38 10.03 -44.73 -31.94
CA LEU A 38 11.13 -45.67 -31.81
C LEU A 38 12.20 -45.17 -30.82
N ALA A 39 12.58 -43.90 -30.87
CA ALA A 39 13.56 -43.33 -29.94
C ALA A 39 13.03 -43.35 -28.50
N SER A 40 11.79 -42.90 -28.29
CA SER A 40 11.12 -42.90 -26.98
C SER A 40 10.98 -44.32 -26.41
N SER A 41 10.81 -45.33 -27.27
CA SER A 41 10.77 -46.73 -26.83
C SER A 41 12.09 -47.22 -26.23
N LYS A 42 13.21 -46.52 -26.42
CA LYS A 42 14.54 -46.86 -25.88
C LYS A 42 14.77 -46.34 -24.46
N ASP A 43 13.92 -45.43 -23.99
CA ASP A 43 14.01 -44.90 -22.63
C ASP A 43 13.64 -45.92 -21.55
N PHE A 44 13.18 -47.13 -21.91
CA PHE A 44 13.01 -48.24 -20.97
C PHE A 44 14.31 -48.65 -20.24
N LEU A 45 15.47 -48.27 -20.78
CA LEU A 45 16.78 -48.48 -20.18
C LEU A 45 17.06 -47.52 -19.02
N LEU A 46 16.28 -46.45 -18.89
CA LEU A 46 16.42 -45.42 -17.87
C LEU A 46 15.53 -45.74 -16.66
N GLU A 47 15.95 -45.31 -15.47
CA GLU A 47 15.14 -45.45 -14.28
C GLU A 47 13.88 -44.56 -14.36
N ARG A 48 12.81 -45.00 -13.70
CA ARG A 48 11.56 -44.23 -13.68
C ARG A 48 11.81 -42.88 -12.98
N GLY A 49 11.61 -41.79 -13.71
CA GLY A 49 11.81 -40.43 -13.20
C GLY A 49 13.22 -39.88 -13.44
N ASP A 50 14.05 -40.56 -14.23
CA ASP A 50 15.32 -40.03 -14.71
C ASP A 50 15.07 -38.75 -15.55
N PRO A 51 15.75 -37.62 -15.24
CA PRO A 51 15.54 -36.35 -15.95
C PRO A 51 15.89 -36.43 -17.44
N ARG A 52 16.69 -37.40 -17.88
CA ARG A 52 17.00 -37.59 -19.31
C ARG A 52 15.75 -37.87 -20.14
N ILE A 53 14.79 -38.61 -19.59
CA ILE A 53 13.51 -38.91 -20.27
C ILE A 53 12.79 -37.59 -20.61
N PHE A 54 12.73 -36.65 -19.67
CA PHE A 54 12.14 -35.33 -19.88
C PHE A 54 12.87 -34.54 -20.97
N PHE A 55 14.21 -34.52 -20.95
CA PHE A 55 14.99 -33.81 -21.97
C PHE A 55 14.92 -34.46 -23.36
N HIS A 56 14.85 -35.80 -23.45
CA HIS A 56 14.63 -36.52 -24.70
C HIS A 56 13.31 -36.13 -25.35
N GLN A 57 12.23 -36.00 -24.56
CA GLN A 57 10.93 -35.54 -25.06
C GLN A 57 10.98 -34.10 -25.57
N ILE A 58 11.67 -33.20 -24.86
CA ILE A 58 11.86 -31.81 -25.31
C ILE A 58 12.64 -31.75 -26.62
N GLN A 59 13.80 -32.40 -26.66
CA GLN A 59 14.66 -32.44 -27.86
C GLN A 59 13.90 -32.99 -29.05
N SER A 60 13.16 -34.08 -28.85
CA SER A 60 12.32 -34.67 -29.90
C SER A 60 11.28 -33.70 -30.44
N THR A 61 10.59 -32.97 -29.54
CA THR A 61 9.54 -32.03 -29.94
C THR A 61 10.11 -30.83 -30.70
N ILE A 62 11.30 -30.36 -30.32
CA ILE A 62 12.04 -29.33 -31.05
C ILE A 62 12.45 -29.82 -32.44
N LEU A 63 12.97 -31.05 -32.54
CA LEU A 63 13.38 -31.66 -33.82
C LEU A 63 12.19 -31.92 -34.76
N GLN A 64 10.99 -32.10 -34.21
CA GLN A 64 9.73 -32.18 -34.96
C GLN A 64 9.17 -30.81 -35.38
N ASN A 65 9.80 -29.71 -34.96
CA ASN A 65 9.32 -28.35 -35.15
C ASN A 65 7.90 -28.12 -34.59
N ASN A 66 7.56 -28.76 -33.46
CA ASN A 66 6.23 -28.68 -32.84
C ASN A 66 6.28 -27.91 -31.50
N THR A 67 6.77 -26.69 -31.55
CA THR A 67 7.02 -25.83 -30.37
C THR A 67 5.73 -25.43 -29.64
N SER A 68 4.62 -25.28 -30.37
CA SER A 68 3.30 -25.00 -29.77
C SER A 68 2.82 -26.15 -28.86
N ASN A 69 3.00 -27.41 -29.28
CA ASN A 69 2.66 -28.56 -28.45
C ASN A 69 3.59 -28.67 -27.23
N LEU A 70 4.89 -28.36 -27.39
CA LEU A 70 5.83 -28.30 -26.27
C LEU A 70 5.34 -27.31 -25.21
N ILE A 71 5.03 -26.08 -25.60
CA ILE A 71 4.55 -25.03 -24.67
C ILE A 71 3.26 -25.48 -23.98
N GLU A 72 2.32 -26.07 -24.72
CA GLU A 72 1.06 -26.54 -24.14
C GLU A 72 1.26 -27.63 -23.09
N GLU A 73 2.08 -28.64 -23.36
CA GLU A 73 2.34 -29.72 -22.42
C GLU A 73 3.16 -29.24 -21.22
N MET A 74 4.12 -28.34 -21.43
CA MET A 74 4.87 -27.71 -20.34
C MET A 74 3.96 -26.89 -19.42
N HIS A 75 3.01 -26.13 -19.99
CA HIS A 75 2.05 -25.37 -19.20
C HIS A 75 1.15 -26.28 -18.35
N LYS A 76 0.66 -27.39 -18.93
CA LYS A 76 -0.14 -28.40 -18.19
C LYS A 76 0.66 -29.03 -17.05
N MET A 77 1.93 -29.37 -17.28
CA MET A 77 2.77 -30.06 -16.32
C MET A 77 3.28 -29.13 -15.21
N LEU A 78 3.89 -28.00 -15.59
CA LEU A 78 4.64 -27.14 -14.66
C LEU A 78 3.74 -26.14 -13.93
N VAL A 79 2.76 -25.55 -14.62
CA VAL A 79 1.91 -24.49 -14.07
C VAL A 79 0.62 -25.07 -13.51
N LEU A 80 -0.11 -25.87 -14.31
CA LEU A 80 -1.38 -26.46 -13.89
C LEU A 80 -1.24 -27.73 -13.03
N ASN A 81 -0.02 -28.25 -12.88
CA ASN A 81 0.30 -29.47 -12.13
C ASN A 81 -0.61 -30.67 -12.46
N ARG A 82 -0.91 -30.87 -13.75
CA ARG A 82 -1.80 -31.95 -14.19
C ARG A 82 -1.04 -33.26 -14.33
N SER A 83 -1.52 -34.30 -13.64
CA SER A 83 -0.92 -35.66 -13.64
C SER A 83 -0.99 -36.42 -14.98
N HIS A 84 -1.62 -35.85 -16.02
CA HIS A 84 -1.84 -36.49 -17.32
C HIS A 84 -1.13 -35.75 -18.48
N SER A 85 -0.08 -34.97 -18.21
CA SER A 85 0.78 -34.44 -19.28
C SER A 85 1.54 -35.58 -19.96
N ALA A 86 1.81 -35.44 -21.26
CA ALA A 86 2.68 -36.37 -21.99
C ALA A 86 4.13 -36.36 -21.47
N PHE A 87 4.49 -35.28 -20.77
CA PHE A 87 5.77 -35.07 -20.13
C PHE A 87 5.70 -35.38 -18.64
N TYR A 88 6.78 -35.90 -18.10
CA TYR A 88 6.92 -36.18 -16.67
C TYR A 88 8.32 -35.79 -16.21
N ILE A 89 8.39 -35.11 -15.06
CA ILE A 89 9.62 -34.92 -14.32
C ILE A 89 9.35 -35.12 -12.83
N SER A 90 10.31 -35.72 -12.12
CA SER A 90 10.24 -35.89 -10.68
C SER A 90 10.11 -34.53 -9.98
N GLU A 91 9.31 -34.47 -8.90
CA GLU A 91 9.04 -33.21 -8.19
C GLU A 91 10.31 -32.50 -7.69
N GLU A 92 11.36 -33.26 -7.38
CA GLU A 92 12.66 -32.72 -6.95
C GLU A 92 13.39 -31.87 -8.01
N TYR A 93 13.07 -32.05 -9.31
CA TYR A 93 13.69 -31.29 -10.41
C TYR A 93 12.73 -30.26 -11.05
N LYS A 94 11.54 -30.08 -10.48
CA LYS A 94 10.48 -29.28 -11.10
C LYS A 94 10.85 -27.81 -11.24
N LEU A 95 11.58 -27.25 -10.25
CA LEU A 95 12.05 -25.86 -10.30
C LEU A 95 13.12 -25.68 -11.38
N GLU A 96 14.04 -26.64 -11.52
CA GLU A 96 15.10 -26.65 -12.53
C GLU A 96 14.51 -26.78 -13.93
N ALA A 97 13.53 -27.65 -14.12
CA ALA A 97 12.77 -27.77 -15.36
C ALA A 97 12.01 -26.49 -15.69
N LEU A 98 11.35 -25.89 -14.70
CA LEU A 98 10.65 -24.62 -14.87
C LEU A 98 11.60 -23.48 -15.28
N ARG A 99 12.78 -23.40 -14.65
CA ARG A 99 13.85 -22.46 -15.05
C ARG A 99 14.31 -22.72 -16.47
N PHE A 100 14.58 -23.98 -16.81
CA PHE A 100 15.05 -24.37 -18.13
C PHE A 100 14.03 -23.99 -19.21
N ILE A 101 12.76 -24.37 -19.05
CA ILE A 101 11.70 -24.08 -20.02
C ILE A 101 11.46 -22.58 -20.13
N SER A 102 11.44 -21.84 -19.02
CA SER A 102 11.29 -20.39 -19.07
C SER A 102 12.43 -19.73 -19.83
N THR A 103 13.68 -20.19 -19.61
CA THR A 103 14.85 -19.72 -20.37
C THR A 103 14.73 -20.07 -21.84
N LEU A 104 14.29 -21.29 -22.16
CA LEU A 104 14.13 -21.77 -23.53
C LEU A 104 13.06 -20.96 -24.29
N ILE A 105 11.94 -20.65 -23.65
CA ILE A 105 10.90 -19.77 -24.21
C ILE A 105 11.48 -18.39 -24.52
N LEU A 106 12.19 -17.78 -23.56
CA LEU A 106 12.80 -16.47 -23.78
C LEU A 106 13.86 -16.49 -24.90
N PHE A 107 14.66 -17.56 -24.95
CA PHE A 107 15.62 -17.77 -26.03
C PHE A 107 14.92 -17.93 -27.38
N GLY A 108 13.86 -18.75 -27.44
CA GLY A 108 13.07 -18.99 -28.65
C GLY A 108 12.42 -17.70 -29.18
N ARG A 109 11.86 -16.87 -28.28
CA ARG A 109 11.31 -15.56 -28.65
C ARG A 109 12.38 -14.62 -29.23
N GLN A 110 13.60 -14.66 -28.69
CA GLN A 110 14.68 -13.75 -29.07
C GLN A 110 15.39 -14.16 -30.37
N TYR A 111 15.53 -15.47 -30.64
CA TYR A 111 16.42 -15.98 -31.69
C TYR A 111 15.75 -16.94 -32.68
N LEU A 112 14.60 -17.52 -32.34
CA LEU A 112 13.93 -18.56 -33.14
C LEU A 112 12.51 -18.14 -33.57
N ASP A 113 12.18 -16.85 -33.44
CA ASP A 113 10.87 -16.28 -33.78
C ASP A 113 9.68 -17.01 -33.14
N TRP A 114 9.84 -17.57 -31.93
CA TRP A 114 8.72 -18.16 -31.20
C TRP A 114 7.72 -17.08 -30.80
N GLU A 115 6.44 -17.30 -31.10
CA GLU A 115 5.38 -16.37 -30.76
C GLU A 115 5.18 -16.27 -29.24
N GLU A 116 4.84 -15.06 -28.80
CA GLU A 116 4.37 -14.84 -27.44
C GLU A 116 2.87 -15.17 -27.36
N ASP A 117 2.56 -16.23 -26.62
CA ASP A 117 1.20 -16.66 -26.33
C ASP A 117 0.91 -16.66 -24.81
N GLU A 118 -0.36 -16.81 -24.45
CA GLU A 118 -0.81 -16.82 -23.05
C GLU A 118 -0.10 -17.90 -22.21
N LYS A 119 0.09 -19.10 -22.77
CA LYS A 119 0.65 -20.26 -22.06
C LYS A 119 2.14 -20.09 -21.78
N SER A 120 2.90 -19.63 -22.77
CA SER A 120 4.33 -19.36 -22.66
C SER A 120 4.61 -18.21 -21.70
N THR A 121 3.77 -17.17 -21.73
CA THR A 121 3.84 -16.07 -20.77
C THR A 121 3.51 -16.55 -19.35
N ALA A 122 2.48 -17.40 -19.19
CA ALA A 122 2.14 -17.98 -17.89
C ALA A 122 3.27 -18.83 -17.31
N ILE A 123 4.01 -19.59 -18.13
CA ILE A 123 5.18 -20.36 -17.66
C ILE A 123 6.29 -19.44 -17.13
N VAL A 124 6.66 -18.42 -17.91
CA VAL A 124 7.71 -17.46 -17.53
C VAL A 124 7.29 -16.67 -16.28
N ALA A 125 6.03 -16.25 -16.21
CA ALA A 125 5.43 -15.60 -15.05
C ALA A 125 5.50 -16.46 -13.81
N TYR A 126 5.07 -17.72 -13.91
CA TYR A 126 5.08 -18.68 -12.80
C TYR A 126 6.49 -18.93 -12.27
N TYR A 127 7.49 -19.08 -13.15
CA TYR A 127 8.89 -19.20 -12.72
C TYR A 127 9.38 -17.98 -11.95
N THR A 128 9.03 -16.79 -12.45
CA THR A 128 9.42 -15.52 -11.84
C THR A 128 8.79 -15.39 -10.45
N GLU A 129 7.51 -15.76 -10.30
CA GLU A 129 6.82 -15.82 -9.01
C GLU A 129 7.46 -16.85 -8.06
N MET A 130 7.78 -18.06 -8.52
CA MET A 130 8.43 -19.07 -7.67
C MET A 130 9.82 -18.63 -7.20
N SER A 131 10.54 -17.87 -8.03
CA SER A 131 11.85 -17.29 -7.70
C SER A 131 11.77 -16.16 -6.67
N SER A 132 10.57 -15.60 -6.42
CA SER A 132 10.34 -14.58 -5.39
C SER A 132 10.21 -15.14 -3.97
N ARG A 133 10.02 -16.46 -3.81
CA ARG A 133 9.88 -17.10 -2.50
C ARG A 133 11.20 -17.05 -1.73
N LEU A 134 11.11 -16.90 -0.41
CA LEU A 134 12.26 -16.70 0.49
C LEU A 134 13.36 -17.76 0.35
N GLU A 135 12.98 -19.01 0.08
CA GLU A 135 13.92 -20.13 -0.09
C GLU A 135 14.80 -19.99 -1.36
N ASN A 136 14.36 -19.18 -2.33
CA ASN A 136 14.98 -19.03 -3.65
C ASN A 136 15.24 -17.57 -4.03
N PHE A 137 15.32 -16.66 -3.06
CA PHE A 137 15.40 -15.22 -3.29
C PHE A 137 16.55 -14.83 -4.24
N ARG A 138 16.19 -14.51 -5.49
CA ARG A 138 17.14 -14.10 -6.55
C ARG A 138 16.64 -12.85 -7.26
N PRO A 139 16.84 -11.65 -6.68
CA PRO A 139 16.33 -10.39 -7.24
C PRO A 139 16.73 -10.14 -8.69
N LEU A 140 17.98 -10.47 -9.05
CA LEU A 140 18.48 -10.31 -10.41
C LEU A 140 17.73 -11.20 -11.40
N THR A 141 17.43 -12.44 -11.02
CA THR A 141 16.63 -13.35 -11.83
C THR A 141 15.21 -12.81 -11.98
N ILE A 142 14.60 -12.35 -10.89
CA ILE A 142 13.23 -11.80 -10.92
C ILE A 142 13.15 -10.60 -11.85
N ALA A 143 14.06 -9.64 -11.72
CA ALA A 143 14.10 -8.45 -12.58
C ALA A 143 14.31 -8.81 -14.06
N ALA A 144 15.25 -9.73 -14.34
CA ALA A 144 15.56 -10.16 -15.70
C ALA A 144 14.36 -10.85 -16.38
N TYR A 145 13.67 -11.74 -15.69
CA TYR A 145 12.53 -12.46 -16.27
C TYR A 145 11.28 -11.58 -16.32
N ALA A 146 11.00 -10.79 -15.28
CA ALA A 146 9.88 -9.85 -15.28
C ALA A 146 9.97 -8.83 -16.42
N SER A 147 11.18 -8.37 -16.79
CA SER A 147 11.37 -7.44 -17.92
C SER A 147 11.01 -8.01 -19.30
N ARG A 148 10.82 -9.32 -19.39
CA ARG A 148 10.48 -10.03 -20.62
C ARG A 148 9.02 -10.48 -20.69
N LEU A 149 8.23 -10.09 -19.69
CA LEU A 149 6.80 -10.32 -19.64
C LEU A 149 6.04 -9.11 -20.18
N PRO A 150 4.75 -9.28 -20.57
CA PRO A 150 3.87 -8.17 -20.85
C PRO A 150 3.76 -7.22 -19.64
N GLU A 151 3.57 -5.93 -19.92
CA GLU A 151 3.62 -4.85 -18.92
C GLU A 151 2.71 -5.09 -17.70
N THR A 152 1.54 -5.69 -17.92
CA THR A 152 0.58 -6.03 -16.86
C THR A 152 1.14 -7.07 -15.89
N GLU A 153 1.70 -8.17 -16.42
CA GLU A 153 2.28 -9.26 -15.64
C GLU A 153 3.59 -8.83 -14.96
N GLN A 154 4.41 -8.08 -15.70
CA GLN A 154 5.61 -7.44 -15.17
C GLN A 154 5.31 -6.61 -13.92
N THR A 155 4.30 -5.75 -13.99
CA THR A 155 3.91 -4.89 -12.87
C THR A 155 3.39 -5.72 -11.69
N ASN A 156 2.55 -6.70 -11.97
CA ASN A 156 1.95 -7.57 -10.96
C ASN A 156 3.01 -8.38 -10.19
N ILE A 157 3.85 -9.13 -10.90
CA ILE A 157 4.83 -10.03 -10.29
C ILE A 157 5.91 -9.26 -9.53
N TYR A 158 6.45 -8.19 -10.14
CA TYR A 158 7.47 -7.41 -9.46
C TYR A 158 6.89 -6.66 -8.25
N SER A 159 5.63 -6.20 -8.32
CA SER A 159 4.95 -5.64 -7.14
C SER A 159 4.83 -6.66 -6.02
N GLN A 160 4.30 -7.86 -6.29
CA GLN A 160 4.16 -8.92 -5.29
C GLN A 160 5.50 -9.32 -4.67
N PHE A 161 6.57 -9.34 -5.48
CA PHE A 161 7.93 -9.53 -5.00
C PHE A 161 8.36 -8.45 -3.98
N LEU A 162 8.14 -7.16 -4.29
CA LEU A 162 8.47 -6.06 -3.37
C LEU A 162 7.58 -6.05 -2.12
N GLU A 163 6.32 -6.49 -2.23
CA GLU A 163 5.40 -6.64 -1.09
C GLU A 163 5.87 -7.68 -0.07
N GLY A 164 6.53 -8.74 -0.54
CA GLY A 164 7.11 -9.80 0.30
C GLY A 164 8.51 -9.49 0.82
N PHE A 165 9.14 -8.41 0.35
CA PHE A 165 10.50 -8.06 0.73
C PHE A 165 10.55 -7.38 2.10
N ILE A 166 11.38 -7.91 2.99
CA ILE A 166 11.66 -7.34 4.31
C ILE A 166 13.16 -7.07 4.36
N GLY A 167 13.53 -5.79 4.33
CA GLY A 167 14.91 -5.34 4.34
C GLY A 167 15.02 -3.88 4.77
N ASP A 168 16.24 -3.37 4.81
CA ASP A 168 16.52 -1.97 5.13
C ASP A 168 16.36 -1.04 3.92
N LYS A 169 16.53 0.27 4.15
CA LYS A 169 16.33 1.29 3.10
C LYS A 169 17.36 1.18 1.99
N GLU A 170 18.57 0.78 2.32
CA GLU A 170 19.67 0.54 1.39
C GLU A 170 19.33 -0.64 0.46
N GLU A 171 18.88 -1.76 1.02
CA GLU A 171 18.46 -2.94 0.25
C GLU A 171 17.24 -2.65 -0.64
N MET A 172 16.24 -1.93 -0.12
CA MET A 172 15.09 -1.48 -0.92
C MET A 172 15.53 -0.59 -2.09
N SER A 173 16.49 0.32 -1.84
CA SER A 173 17.04 1.19 -2.88
C SER A 173 17.76 0.40 -3.97
N ILE A 174 18.47 -0.68 -3.59
CA ILE A 174 19.11 -1.60 -4.55
C ILE A 174 18.06 -2.27 -5.44
N LEU A 175 16.94 -2.73 -4.88
CA LEU A 175 15.86 -3.36 -5.65
C LEU A 175 15.19 -2.39 -6.64
N ILE A 176 15.04 -1.12 -6.26
CA ILE A 176 14.55 -0.07 -7.16
C ILE A 176 15.54 0.17 -8.29
N LEU A 177 16.84 0.29 -7.98
CA LEU A 177 17.89 0.49 -8.98
C LEU A 177 17.96 -0.69 -9.95
N LEU A 178 17.89 -1.91 -9.43
CA LEU A 178 17.87 -3.13 -10.22
C LEU A 178 16.69 -3.14 -11.19
N GLY A 179 15.48 -2.82 -10.72
CA GLY A 179 14.32 -2.73 -11.60
C GLY A 179 14.49 -1.67 -12.69
N LYS A 180 15.08 -0.50 -12.37
CA LYS A 180 15.42 0.53 -13.36
C LYS A 180 16.44 0.03 -14.40
N GLN A 181 17.45 -0.74 -13.99
CA GLN A 181 18.48 -1.29 -14.89
C GLN A 181 17.88 -2.28 -15.90
N TYR A 182 16.86 -3.04 -15.50
CA TYR A 182 16.13 -3.96 -16.38
C TYR A 182 14.96 -3.27 -17.12
N ASN A 183 14.93 -1.94 -17.16
CA ASN A 183 13.89 -1.13 -17.81
C ASN A 183 12.46 -1.45 -17.32
N LEU A 184 12.32 -1.83 -16.05
CA LEU A 184 11.00 -2.01 -15.47
C LEU A 184 10.29 -0.67 -15.26
N GLU A 185 8.97 -0.62 -15.45
CA GLU A 185 8.20 0.59 -15.17
C GLU A 185 8.00 0.78 -13.66
N MET A 186 9.10 1.15 -12.98
CA MET A 186 9.16 1.28 -11.52
C MET A 186 8.12 2.25 -10.97
N LYS A 187 7.65 3.21 -11.77
CA LYS A 187 6.59 4.13 -11.37
C LYS A 187 5.25 3.44 -11.14
N LYS A 188 4.84 2.54 -12.04
CA LYS A 188 3.59 1.77 -11.87
C LYS A 188 3.76 0.73 -10.77
N ILE A 189 4.89 0.03 -10.78
CA ILE A 189 5.23 -1.00 -9.80
C ILE A 189 5.16 -0.45 -8.38
N LEU A 190 5.92 0.60 -8.04
CA LEU A 190 5.99 1.12 -6.66
C LEU A 190 4.65 1.65 -6.16
N LYS A 191 3.85 2.28 -7.04
CA LYS A 191 2.49 2.69 -6.71
C LYS A 191 1.62 1.48 -6.41
N GLN A 192 1.63 0.47 -7.27
CA GLN A 192 0.87 -0.76 -7.06
C GLN A 192 1.28 -1.47 -5.77
N THR A 193 2.58 -1.60 -5.50
CA THR A 193 3.14 -2.18 -4.27
C THR A 193 2.61 -1.45 -3.04
N SER A 194 2.73 -0.12 -3.02
CA SER A 194 2.27 0.68 -1.88
C SER A 194 0.75 0.57 -1.67
N TYR A 195 -0.06 0.70 -2.72
CA TYR A 195 -1.52 0.58 -2.59
C TYR A 195 -1.98 -0.84 -2.20
N SER A 196 -1.32 -1.88 -2.71
CA SER A 196 -1.58 -3.27 -2.32
C SER A 196 -1.31 -3.48 -0.82
N LEU A 197 -0.15 -3.02 -0.34
CA LEU A 197 0.20 -3.09 1.09
C LEU A 197 -0.76 -2.29 1.97
N ILE A 198 -1.17 -1.09 1.55
CA ILE A 198 -2.17 -0.28 2.25
C ILE A 198 -3.50 -1.04 2.38
N ASN A 199 -3.97 -1.63 1.27
CA ASN A 199 -5.23 -2.40 1.29
C ASN A 199 -5.11 -3.65 2.17
N LYS A 200 -3.96 -4.33 2.14
CA LYS A 200 -3.66 -5.47 3.02
C LYS A 200 -3.65 -5.06 4.49
N ALA A 201 -3.01 -3.93 4.82
CA ALA A 201 -2.97 -3.38 6.17
C ALA A 201 -4.37 -2.97 6.66
N ILE A 202 -5.19 -2.34 5.80
CA ILE A 202 -6.58 -2.02 6.11
C ILE A 202 -7.37 -3.30 6.38
N ALA A 203 -7.23 -4.33 5.55
CA ALA A 203 -7.89 -5.63 5.76
C ALA A 203 -7.45 -6.30 7.08
N GLN A 204 -6.17 -6.25 7.42
CA GLN A 204 -5.63 -6.73 8.70
C GLN A 204 -6.20 -5.93 9.89
N SER A 205 -6.37 -4.62 9.73
CA SER A 205 -6.92 -3.73 10.76
C SER A 205 -8.43 -3.89 10.97
N SER A 206 -9.13 -4.73 10.20
CA SER A 206 -10.57 -4.99 10.36
C SER A 206 -10.97 -5.49 11.77
N GLN A 207 -10.01 -6.05 12.51
CA GLN A 207 -10.20 -6.43 13.92
C GLN A 207 -10.38 -5.23 14.85
N ILE A 208 -9.87 -4.06 14.45
CA ILE A 208 -10.01 -2.81 15.19
C ILE A 208 -11.42 -2.27 14.97
N GLN A 209 -12.24 -2.41 16.00
CA GLN A 209 -13.61 -1.91 15.96
C GLN A 209 -13.63 -0.38 15.96
N LYS A 210 -14.57 0.18 15.20
CA LYS A 210 -14.94 1.59 15.29
C LYS A 210 -15.38 1.91 16.71
N THR A 211 -14.70 2.84 17.34
CA THR A 211 -14.95 3.18 18.74
C THR A 211 -16.03 4.26 18.89
N LYS A 212 -16.68 4.30 20.06
CA LYS A 212 -17.59 5.40 20.41
C LYS A 212 -16.83 6.67 20.81
N HIS A 213 -15.68 6.53 21.45
CA HIS A 213 -14.83 7.64 21.92
C HIS A 213 -13.52 7.70 21.13
N PHE A 214 -12.95 8.89 21.00
CA PHE A 214 -11.68 9.08 20.32
C PHE A 214 -10.53 8.40 21.09
N GLN A 215 -9.83 7.50 20.43
CA GLN A 215 -8.62 6.87 20.98
C GLN A 215 -7.41 7.72 20.61
N THR A 216 -6.80 8.33 21.62
CA THR A 216 -5.67 9.27 21.47
C THR A 216 -4.38 8.74 22.09
N GLU A 217 -4.42 7.54 22.66
CA GLU A 217 -3.31 6.90 23.37
C GLU A 217 -3.08 5.51 22.79
N ASP A 218 -1.88 5.01 23.01
CA ASP A 218 -1.47 3.68 22.63
C ASP A 218 -2.34 2.65 23.33
N GLY A 219 -3.08 1.86 22.56
CA GLY A 219 -3.56 0.59 23.06
C GLY A 219 -2.32 -0.28 23.26
N LYS A 220 -2.19 -1.00 24.39
CA LYS A 220 -1.04 -1.89 24.65
C LYS A 220 -0.96 -3.11 23.70
N MET A 221 -1.48 -3.01 22.49
CA MET A 221 -1.59 -4.07 21.51
C MET A 221 -0.45 -3.93 20.52
N GLU A 222 0.24 -5.03 20.24
CA GLU A 222 1.12 -5.08 19.08
C GLU A 222 0.27 -4.97 17.81
N GLU A 223 0.75 -4.17 16.85
CA GLU A 223 -0.04 -3.77 15.69
C GLU A 223 0.69 -4.12 14.39
N PRO A 224 0.72 -5.41 13.98
CA PRO A 224 1.44 -5.84 12.77
C PRO A 224 1.03 -5.09 11.50
N PHE A 225 -0.22 -4.60 11.43
CA PHE A 225 -0.70 -3.80 10.30
C PHE A 225 0.01 -2.43 10.20
N MET A 226 0.53 -1.89 11.30
CA MET A 226 1.31 -0.64 11.28
C MET A 226 2.66 -0.83 10.61
N ASP A 227 3.29 -2.00 10.79
CA ASP A 227 4.52 -2.34 10.07
C ASP A 227 4.25 -2.47 8.57
N THR A 228 3.11 -3.04 8.19
CA THR A 228 2.67 -3.08 6.78
C THR A 228 2.43 -1.67 6.21
N PHE A 229 1.81 -0.75 6.97
CA PHE A 229 1.67 0.64 6.55
C PHE A 229 3.02 1.34 6.41
N GLN A 230 3.94 1.12 7.36
CA GLN A 230 5.29 1.67 7.31
C GLN A 230 6.02 1.20 6.04
N LEU A 231 6.00 -0.10 5.75
CA LEU A 231 6.59 -0.66 4.53
C LEU A 231 5.99 -0.06 3.25
N ALA A 232 4.66 0.10 3.20
CA ALA A 232 3.99 0.73 2.06
C ALA A 232 4.47 2.16 1.82
N MET A 233 4.70 2.90 2.91
CA MET A 233 5.19 4.27 2.87
C MET A 233 6.66 4.34 2.50
N ASP A 234 7.50 3.45 3.05
CA ASP A 234 8.93 3.42 2.77
C ASP A 234 9.22 3.27 1.27
N TRP A 235 8.50 2.39 0.56
CA TRP A 235 8.63 2.26 -0.90
C TRP A 235 8.45 3.58 -1.66
N LEU A 236 7.51 4.43 -1.23
CA LEU A 236 7.24 5.73 -1.86
C LEU A 236 8.22 6.82 -1.39
N MET A 237 8.74 6.72 -0.16
CA MET A 237 9.62 7.74 0.41
C MET A 237 11.07 7.64 -0.09
N LEU A 238 11.48 6.50 -0.64
CA LEU A 238 12.85 6.25 -1.11
C LEU A 238 13.25 7.11 -2.32
N ASP A 239 12.31 7.51 -3.18
CA ASP A 239 12.58 8.30 -4.38
C ASP A 239 11.71 9.57 -4.40
N LYS A 240 12.38 10.73 -4.56
CA LYS A 240 11.75 12.06 -4.57
C LYS A 240 10.62 12.18 -5.59
N ALA A 241 10.69 11.41 -6.68
CA ALA A 241 9.64 11.37 -7.70
C ALA A 241 8.27 10.92 -7.15
N PHE A 242 8.24 10.23 -6.01
CA PHE A 242 7.04 9.65 -5.40
C PHE A 242 6.64 10.32 -4.08
N TRP A 243 7.33 11.39 -3.66
CA TRP A 243 7.04 12.09 -2.41
C TRP A 243 5.62 12.68 -2.36
N LEU A 244 5.07 13.09 -3.51
CA LEU A 244 3.65 13.46 -3.61
C LEU A 244 2.73 12.24 -3.40
N ASP A 245 3.07 11.09 -4.00
CA ASP A 245 2.31 9.86 -3.83
C ASP A 245 2.34 9.38 -2.37
N ALA A 246 3.49 9.52 -1.68
CA ALA A 246 3.61 9.23 -0.25
C ALA A 246 2.65 10.12 0.57
N LEU A 247 2.58 11.42 0.27
CA LEU A 247 1.67 12.32 0.96
C LEU A 247 0.19 11.96 0.70
N ASN A 248 -0.14 11.52 -0.53
CA ASN A 248 -1.48 11.07 -0.89
C ASN A 248 -1.86 9.78 -0.14
N ALA A 249 -0.93 8.82 -0.07
CA ALA A 249 -1.08 7.61 0.72
C ALA A 249 -1.28 7.94 2.21
N ALA A 250 -0.49 8.86 2.77
CA ALA A 250 -0.64 9.30 4.15
C ALA A 250 -2.03 9.91 4.42
N ASN A 251 -2.52 10.81 3.56
CA ASN A 251 -3.88 11.36 3.69
C ASN A 251 -4.94 10.26 3.68
N TYR A 252 -4.81 9.31 2.76
CA TYR A 252 -5.74 8.18 2.65
C TYR A 252 -5.77 7.33 3.94
N ILE A 253 -4.60 6.97 4.47
CA ILE A 253 -4.48 6.17 5.70
C ILE A 253 -4.96 6.99 6.93
N ILE A 254 -4.65 8.28 7.00
CA ILE A 254 -5.13 9.17 8.06
C ILE A 254 -6.65 9.26 8.05
N ARG A 255 -7.28 9.45 6.87
CA ARG A 255 -8.74 9.42 6.74
C ARG A 255 -9.31 8.11 7.26
N PHE A 256 -8.70 6.97 6.89
CA PHE A 256 -9.09 5.65 7.38
C PHE A 256 -9.15 5.61 8.92
N PHE A 257 -8.04 5.91 9.59
CA PHE A 257 -7.96 5.88 11.05
C PHE A 257 -8.88 6.89 11.74
N MET A 258 -9.04 8.08 11.15
CA MET A 258 -9.98 9.08 11.64
C MET A 258 -11.44 8.61 11.50
N GLY A 259 -11.79 7.88 10.45
CA GLY A 259 -13.14 7.33 10.26
C GLY A 259 -13.53 6.30 11.32
N ILE A 260 -12.54 5.56 11.84
CA ILE A 260 -12.70 4.61 12.95
C ILE A 260 -12.40 5.21 14.33
N ARG A 261 -12.06 6.51 14.40
CA ARG A 261 -11.78 7.31 15.61
C ARG A 261 -10.52 6.89 16.39
N HIS A 262 -9.53 6.34 15.69
CA HIS A 262 -8.22 6.01 16.23
C HIS A 262 -7.20 7.09 15.88
N LEU A 263 -7.23 8.19 16.62
CA LEU A 263 -6.37 9.37 16.40
C LEU A 263 -4.89 9.08 16.68
N TYR A 264 -4.63 8.13 17.56
CA TYR A 264 -3.27 7.67 17.85
C TYR A 264 -2.57 7.10 16.60
N PHE A 265 -3.23 6.23 15.82
CA PHE A 265 -2.67 5.70 14.58
C PHE A 265 -2.56 6.76 13.49
N ALA A 266 -3.56 7.62 13.36
CA ALA A 266 -3.48 8.76 12.45
C ALA A 266 -2.24 9.63 12.75
N LYS A 267 -1.92 9.83 14.04
CA LYS A 267 -0.69 10.51 14.47
C LYS A 267 0.57 9.72 14.13
N LYS A 268 0.59 8.39 14.34
CA LYS A 268 1.74 7.55 13.93
C LYS A 268 2.07 7.78 12.45
N ILE A 269 1.06 7.74 11.57
CA ILE A 269 1.23 7.99 10.12
C ILE A 269 1.77 9.40 9.84
N LEU A 270 1.26 10.45 10.51
CA LEU A 270 1.82 11.80 10.37
C LEU A 270 3.30 11.87 10.72
N ASN A 271 3.72 11.13 11.76
CA ASN A 271 5.11 11.11 12.19
C ASN A 271 6.02 10.29 11.28
N MET A 272 5.46 9.43 10.41
CA MET A 272 6.23 8.68 9.42
C MET A 272 6.73 9.58 8.29
N ILE A 273 6.02 10.67 7.98
CA ILE A 273 6.39 11.62 6.92
C ILE A 273 7.47 12.59 7.43
N PRO A 274 8.70 12.53 6.90
CA PRO A 274 9.73 13.49 7.25
C PRO A 274 9.38 14.92 6.81
N MET A 275 9.88 15.92 7.52
CA MET A 275 9.62 17.33 7.21
C MET A 275 10.16 17.72 5.82
N GLU A 276 11.23 17.07 5.39
CA GLU A 276 11.86 17.26 4.08
C GLU A 276 10.89 16.97 2.93
N ILE A 277 10.03 15.95 3.09
CA ILE A 277 9.00 15.60 2.11
C ILE A 277 7.97 16.72 2.03
N GLU A 278 7.47 17.19 3.17
CA GLU A 278 6.50 18.29 3.24
C GLU A 278 7.02 19.57 2.57
N LEU A 279 8.29 19.93 2.86
CA LEU A 279 8.95 21.12 2.30
C LEU A 279 9.23 21.01 0.80
N PHE A 280 9.53 19.81 0.31
CA PHE A 280 9.75 19.58 -1.11
C PHE A 280 8.44 19.63 -1.90
N VAL A 281 7.40 18.93 -1.43
CA VAL A 281 6.08 18.95 -2.06
C VAL A 281 5.54 20.38 -2.08
N SER A 282 5.73 21.19 -1.03
CA SER A 282 5.26 22.57 -1.01
C SER A 282 5.87 23.49 -2.07
N ARG A 283 6.92 23.06 -2.78
CA ARG A 283 7.58 23.81 -3.85
C ARG A 283 7.17 23.32 -5.24
N MET A 284 6.45 22.20 -5.32
CA MET A 284 5.93 21.71 -6.59
C MET A 284 4.76 22.59 -7.06
N PRO A 285 4.58 22.76 -8.37
CA PRO A 285 3.41 23.42 -8.92
C PRO A 285 2.15 22.55 -8.69
N ASP A 286 1.00 23.19 -8.50
CA ASP A 286 -0.35 22.58 -8.54
C ASP A 286 -0.65 21.45 -7.53
N VAL A 287 0.09 21.35 -6.42
CA VAL A 287 -0.11 20.32 -5.37
C VAL A 287 -0.80 20.83 -4.11
N ASP A 288 -1.43 22.01 -4.19
CA ASP A 288 -1.98 22.71 -3.03
C ASP A 288 -3.02 21.89 -2.27
N GLN A 289 -3.86 21.12 -2.96
CA GLN A 289 -4.99 20.44 -2.35
C GLN A 289 -4.56 19.32 -1.39
N ASN A 290 -3.67 18.43 -1.83
CA ASN A 290 -3.29 17.26 -1.05
C ASN A 290 -2.39 17.65 0.12
N LEU A 291 -1.47 18.59 -0.10
CA LEU A 291 -0.63 19.15 0.95
C LEU A 291 -1.46 19.94 1.98
N SER A 292 -2.44 20.74 1.52
CA SER A 292 -3.36 21.46 2.40
C SER A 292 -4.16 20.49 3.27
N GLU A 293 -4.66 19.41 2.68
CA GLU A 293 -5.35 18.37 3.44
C GLU A 293 -4.43 17.77 4.52
N TYR A 294 -3.23 17.34 4.16
CA TYR A 294 -2.27 16.76 5.10
C TYR A 294 -1.99 17.70 6.29
N ARG A 295 -1.72 18.98 6.01
CA ARG A 295 -1.52 20.01 7.03
C ARG A 295 -2.77 20.21 7.89
N SER A 296 -3.95 20.18 7.28
CA SER A 296 -5.21 20.33 8.01
C SER A 296 -5.49 19.15 8.95
N HIS A 297 -5.18 17.91 8.55
CA HIS A 297 -5.22 16.74 9.44
C HIS A 297 -4.26 16.88 10.62
N LYS A 298 -3.02 17.34 10.36
CA LYS A 298 -2.02 17.63 11.39
C LYS A 298 -2.52 18.65 12.41
N ARG A 299 -3.17 19.72 11.95
CA ARG A 299 -3.76 20.74 12.83
C ARG A 299 -4.92 20.19 13.66
N LEU A 300 -5.81 19.39 13.05
CA LEU A 300 -6.90 18.75 13.77
C LEU A 300 -6.38 17.82 14.88
N LEU A 301 -5.43 16.93 14.57
CA LEU A 301 -4.87 16.02 15.55
C LEU A 301 -4.16 16.77 16.69
N ASN A 302 -3.48 17.88 16.36
CA ASN A 302 -2.88 18.77 17.35
C ASN A 302 -3.90 19.43 18.31
N ILE A 303 -5.16 19.66 17.91
CA ILE A 303 -6.20 20.13 18.84
C ILE A 303 -6.39 19.13 19.97
N PHE A 304 -6.58 17.85 19.64
CA PHE A 304 -6.80 16.80 20.65
C PHE A 304 -5.58 16.62 21.57
N GLU A 305 -4.38 16.83 21.05
CA GLU A 305 -3.15 16.79 21.84
C GLU A 305 -3.01 17.97 22.80
N LEU A 306 -3.25 19.19 22.31
CA LEU A 306 -3.17 20.40 23.13
C LEU A 306 -4.27 20.47 24.19
N GLN A 307 -5.42 19.85 23.93
CA GLN A 307 -6.55 19.86 24.85
C GLN A 307 -6.28 19.03 26.12
N LYS A 308 -5.50 17.95 26.04
CA LYS A 308 -5.14 17.13 27.22
C LYS A 308 -4.42 17.92 28.32
N PRO A 309 -3.24 18.55 28.08
CA PRO A 309 -2.56 19.33 29.10
C PRO A 309 -3.38 20.57 29.49
N TRP A 310 -4.13 21.16 28.57
CA TRP A 310 -5.01 22.28 28.89
C TRP A 310 -6.12 21.89 29.89
N ASN A 311 -6.76 20.74 29.71
CA ASN A 311 -7.77 20.21 30.65
C ASN A 311 -7.17 19.97 32.05
N LEU A 312 -5.95 19.45 32.14
CA LEU A 312 -5.26 19.27 33.42
C LEU A 312 -4.91 20.62 34.06
N LEU A 313 -4.50 21.60 33.25
CA LEU A 313 -4.13 22.92 33.72
C LEU A 313 -5.35 23.68 34.28
N ILE A 314 -6.52 23.60 33.63
CA ILE A 314 -7.72 24.31 34.11
C ILE A 314 -8.28 23.67 35.40
N GLN A 315 -8.13 22.35 35.56
CA GLN A 315 -8.53 21.62 36.77
C GLN A 315 -7.58 21.86 37.96
N SER A 316 -6.32 22.21 37.70
CA SER A 316 -5.30 22.49 38.73
C SER A 316 -5.27 23.95 39.18
N ALA A 317 -6.40 24.67 39.08
CA ALA A 317 -6.54 26.05 39.52
C ALA A 317 -6.10 26.22 40.99
N PRO A 318 -5.15 27.12 41.32
CA PRO A 318 -4.68 27.29 42.69
C PRO A 318 -5.78 27.77 43.64
N HIS A 319 -5.80 27.24 44.86
CA HIS A 319 -6.65 27.77 45.93
C HIS A 319 -6.10 29.09 46.46
N ASN A 320 -6.97 30.11 46.52
CA ASN A 320 -6.57 31.43 46.98
C ASN A 320 -6.62 31.47 48.53
N THR A 321 -5.46 31.34 49.19
CA THR A 321 -5.34 31.48 50.66
C THR A 321 -4.75 32.83 51.09
N ASP A 322 -4.74 33.81 50.17
CA ASP A 322 -4.21 35.17 50.34
C ASP A 322 -2.72 35.27 50.75
N SER A 323 -1.96 34.18 50.66
CA SER A 323 -0.51 34.19 50.86
C SER A 323 0.22 34.78 49.64
N THR A 324 1.35 35.48 49.87
CA THR A 324 2.18 36.05 48.80
C THR A 324 2.74 35.00 47.82
N ASN A 325 2.94 33.76 48.29
CA ASN A 325 3.37 32.66 47.44
C ASN A 325 2.23 32.16 46.53
N ASP A 326 0.99 32.16 47.03
CA ASP A 326 -0.18 31.73 46.25
C ASP A 326 -0.57 32.77 45.21
N ILE A 327 -0.43 34.06 45.49
CA ILE A 327 -0.63 35.13 44.50
C ILE A 327 0.29 34.93 43.29
N ARG A 328 1.58 34.60 43.51
CA ARG A 328 2.54 34.33 42.44
C ARG A 328 2.19 33.08 41.63
N LYS A 329 1.78 31.99 42.30
CA LYS A 329 1.33 30.76 41.64
C LYS A 329 0.08 30.99 40.79
N THR A 330 -0.91 31.71 41.33
CA THR A 330 -2.14 32.08 40.62
C THR A 330 -1.85 32.95 39.41
N ALA A 331 -0.96 33.94 39.52
CA ALA A 331 -0.56 34.77 38.39
C ALA A 331 0.13 33.97 37.28
N LYS A 332 1.05 33.05 37.64
CA LYS A 332 1.73 32.16 36.69
C LYS A 332 0.74 31.24 35.98
N TRP A 333 -0.13 30.58 36.75
CA TRP A 333 -1.18 29.70 36.22
C TRP A 333 -2.12 30.44 35.26
N ARG A 334 -2.59 31.65 35.62
CA ARG A 334 -3.46 32.46 34.75
C ARG A 334 -2.81 32.76 33.41
N LYS A 335 -1.53 33.17 33.43
CA LYS A 335 -0.77 33.46 32.20
C LYS A 335 -0.65 32.21 31.32
N GLU A 336 -0.32 31.07 31.91
CA GLU A 336 -0.16 29.81 31.19
C GLU A 336 -1.49 29.32 30.57
N ILE A 337 -2.59 29.41 31.32
CA ILE A 337 -3.94 29.12 30.79
C ILE A 337 -4.27 30.06 29.65
N GLU A 338 -4.02 31.36 29.80
CA GLU A 338 -4.34 32.34 28.76
C GLU A 338 -3.58 32.07 27.46
N GLU A 339 -2.29 31.74 27.55
CA GLU A 339 -1.45 31.39 26.40
C GLU A 339 -1.94 30.11 25.70
N GLN A 340 -2.21 29.05 26.47
CA GLN A 340 -2.71 27.78 25.93
C GLN A 340 -4.12 27.92 25.33
N THR A 341 -5.02 28.67 25.99
CA THR A 341 -6.36 28.96 25.48
C THR A 341 -6.31 29.73 24.17
N LYS A 342 -5.45 30.75 24.05
CA LYS A 342 -5.27 31.50 22.79
C LYS A 342 -4.72 30.60 21.68
N ARG A 343 -3.81 29.67 22.01
CA ARG A 343 -3.28 28.70 21.04
C ARG A 343 -4.37 27.75 20.55
N LEU A 344 -5.13 27.15 21.45
CA LEU A 344 -6.25 26.26 21.11
C LEU A 344 -7.34 26.99 20.31
N GLU A 345 -7.71 28.21 20.71
CA GLU A 345 -8.69 29.02 20.00
C GLU A 345 -8.31 29.21 18.53
N LYS A 346 -7.04 29.54 18.23
CA LYS A 346 -6.55 29.67 16.84
C LYS A 346 -6.73 28.41 16.02
N GLU A 347 -6.49 27.23 16.62
CA GLU A 347 -6.67 25.96 15.93
C GLU A 347 -8.15 25.65 15.71
N PHE A 348 -9.00 25.82 16.73
CA PHE A 348 -10.45 25.63 16.59
C PHE A 348 -11.04 26.55 15.52
N THR A 349 -10.71 27.84 15.54
CA THR A 349 -11.21 28.80 14.56
C THR A 349 -10.82 28.39 13.15
N PHE A 350 -9.56 28.04 12.90
CA PHE A 350 -9.13 27.59 11.57
C PHE A 350 -9.94 26.40 11.04
N ILE A 351 -10.15 25.37 11.86
CA ILE A 351 -10.88 24.17 11.46
C ILE A 351 -12.37 24.52 11.21
N LEU A 352 -12.99 25.26 12.13
CA LEU A 352 -14.41 25.60 12.06
C LEU A 352 -14.75 26.64 10.98
N GLU A 353 -13.79 27.43 10.52
CA GLU A 353 -13.96 28.37 9.41
C GLU A 353 -13.71 27.74 8.02
N GLY A 354 -13.57 26.40 7.95
CA GLY A 354 -13.45 25.66 6.70
C GLY A 354 -12.02 25.28 6.31
N GLY A 355 -11.04 25.49 7.19
CA GLY A 355 -9.64 25.14 6.96
C GLY A 355 -9.33 23.64 6.96
N TRP A 356 -10.28 22.79 7.33
CA TRP A 356 -10.12 21.32 7.29
C TRP A 356 -11.24 20.66 6.48
N LEU A 357 -10.82 19.94 5.45
CA LEU A 357 -11.71 19.35 4.45
C LEU A 357 -12.73 20.40 3.93
N GLY A 358 -12.26 21.58 3.52
CA GLY A 358 -13.06 22.67 2.98
C GLY A 358 -13.68 22.36 1.62
N LYS A 359 -14.37 23.32 0.98
CA LYS A 359 -15.06 23.12 -0.32
C LYS A 359 -14.17 22.51 -1.40
N ASP A 360 -12.91 22.90 -1.38
CA ASP A 360 -11.91 22.49 -2.36
C ASP A 360 -11.18 21.22 -1.92
N ALA A 361 -11.73 20.36 -1.05
CA ALA A 361 -11.11 19.09 -0.69
C ALA A 361 -11.60 17.95 -1.62
N VAL A 362 -10.69 17.08 -2.05
CA VAL A 362 -11.04 15.94 -2.92
C VAL A 362 -11.93 14.97 -2.15
N GLU A 363 -13.04 14.58 -2.76
CA GLU A 363 -13.87 13.50 -2.24
C GLU A 363 -13.20 12.16 -2.52
N THR A 364 -13.23 11.24 -1.56
CA THR A 364 -12.58 9.93 -1.70
C THR A 364 -13.59 8.81 -1.51
N ASP A 365 -13.50 7.76 -2.33
CA ASP A 365 -14.47 6.66 -2.35
C ASP A 365 -14.53 5.88 -1.03
N HIS A 366 -13.41 5.77 -0.31
CA HIS A 366 -13.34 4.94 0.89
C HIS A 366 -13.95 5.63 2.13
N ILE A 367 -13.52 6.85 2.47
CA ILE A 367 -14.07 7.62 3.59
C ILE A 367 -14.33 9.04 3.13
N SER A 368 -15.61 9.36 2.96
CA SER A 368 -15.98 10.68 2.45
C SER A 368 -15.68 11.78 3.46
N LYS A 369 -15.35 12.97 2.95
CA LYS A 369 -15.19 14.20 3.73
C LYS A 369 -16.38 14.43 4.65
N LEU A 370 -17.60 14.29 4.12
CA LEU A 370 -18.81 14.51 4.91
C LEU A 370 -18.92 13.51 6.07
N SER A 371 -18.47 12.27 5.89
CA SER A 371 -18.47 11.26 6.94
C SER A 371 -17.53 11.65 8.09
N LEU A 372 -16.33 12.15 7.77
CA LEU A 372 -15.40 12.67 8.77
C LEU A 372 -15.96 13.93 9.43
N GLN A 373 -16.46 14.90 8.67
CA GLN A 373 -17.02 16.12 9.22
C GLN A 373 -18.18 15.85 10.20
N LYS A 374 -19.05 14.88 9.90
CA LYS A 374 -20.12 14.45 10.82
C LYS A 374 -19.60 13.85 12.14
N ILE A 375 -18.40 13.28 12.15
CA ILE A 375 -17.76 12.75 13.35
C ILE A 375 -17.13 13.87 14.17
N TYR A 376 -16.34 14.74 13.53
CA TYR A 376 -15.44 15.67 14.23
C TYR A 376 -16.04 17.05 14.46
N ILE A 377 -16.77 17.64 13.51
CA ILE A 377 -17.27 19.02 13.62
C ILE A 377 -18.19 19.21 14.84
N PRO A 378 -19.19 18.35 15.12
CA PRO A 378 -20.03 18.51 16.30
C PRO A 378 -19.23 18.46 17.60
N GLU A 379 -18.22 17.60 17.65
CA GLU A 379 -17.36 17.45 18.83
C GLU A 379 -16.50 18.69 19.05
N LEU A 380 -15.83 19.18 18.00
CA LEU A 380 -14.99 20.38 18.08
C LEU A 380 -15.79 21.61 18.46
N VAL A 381 -17.03 21.74 18.00
CA VAL A 381 -17.93 22.83 18.39
C VAL A 381 -18.22 22.79 19.89
N ILE A 382 -18.51 21.61 20.43
CA ILE A 382 -18.76 21.43 21.87
C ILE A 382 -17.48 21.77 22.66
N GLN A 383 -16.34 21.23 22.25
CA GLN A 383 -15.06 21.46 22.92
C GLN A 383 -14.63 22.92 22.86
N TYR A 384 -14.87 23.60 21.73
CA TYR A 384 -14.57 25.02 21.58
C TYR A 384 -15.46 25.89 22.47
N HIS A 385 -16.75 25.56 22.57
CA HIS A 385 -17.65 26.24 23.52
C HIS A 385 -17.22 26.02 24.97
N GLN A 386 -16.84 24.79 25.34
CA GLN A 386 -16.32 24.49 26.68
C GLN A 386 -15.03 25.28 26.98
N LEU A 387 -14.11 25.37 26.03
CA LEU A 387 -12.88 26.17 26.13
C LEU A 387 -13.22 27.64 26.47
N LEU A 388 -14.16 28.24 25.74
CA LEU A 388 -14.58 29.63 25.96
C LEU A 388 -15.33 29.83 27.29
N HIS A 389 -16.22 28.90 27.64
CA HIS A 389 -17.00 28.97 28.89
C HIS A 389 -16.11 28.87 30.13
N LEU A 390 -15.25 27.84 30.19
CA LEU A 390 -14.40 27.58 31.36
C LEU A 390 -13.33 28.67 31.57
N THR A 391 -12.97 29.40 30.53
CA THR A 391 -11.96 30.47 30.61
C THR A 391 -12.57 31.86 30.73
N SER A 392 -13.90 31.98 30.80
CA SER A 392 -14.60 33.28 30.85
C SER A 392 -14.22 34.15 32.05
N THR A 393 -13.86 33.54 33.18
CA THR A 393 -13.43 34.25 34.40
C THR A 393 -11.99 34.79 34.31
N ILE A 394 -11.17 34.18 33.45
CA ILE A 394 -9.75 34.55 33.25
C ILE A 394 -9.63 35.50 32.06
N ILE A 395 -10.39 35.23 31.00
CA ILE A 395 -10.46 35.99 29.74
C ILE A 395 -11.91 36.46 29.58
N PRO A 396 -12.28 37.64 30.09
CA PRO A 396 -13.68 38.12 30.11
C PRO A 396 -14.36 38.12 28.73
N LYS A 397 -13.59 38.40 27.67
CA LYS A 397 -14.08 38.38 26.27
C LYS A 397 -14.63 37.02 25.85
N ASN A 398 -14.20 35.92 26.48
CA ASN A 398 -14.66 34.58 26.13
C ASN A 398 -16.09 34.32 26.59
N SER A 399 -16.58 35.04 27.60
CA SER A 399 -17.99 34.98 28.01
C SER A 399 -18.93 35.36 26.86
N GLU A 400 -18.64 36.48 26.19
CA GLU A 400 -19.44 36.94 25.06
C GLU A 400 -19.31 36.00 23.85
N LYS A 401 -18.08 35.54 23.54
CA LYS A 401 -17.87 34.56 22.45
C LYS A 401 -18.65 33.26 22.70
N SER A 402 -18.65 32.76 23.94
CA SER A 402 -19.40 31.57 24.34
C SER A 402 -20.90 31.75 24.09
N ARG A 403 -21.47 32.90 24.49
CA ARG A 403 -22.88 33.25 24.23
C ARG A 403 -23.22 33.36 22.76
N GLN A 404 -22.31 33.93 21.97
CA GLN A 404 -22.50 34.11 20.53
C GLN A 404 -22.28 32.83 19.71
N MET A 405 -21.87 31.70 20.33
CA MET A 405 -21.58 30.46 19.61
C MET A 405 -22.77 29.93 18.79
N SER A 406 -24.00 30.07 19.30
CA SER A 406 -25.20 29.68 18.56
C SER A 406 -25.37 30.50 17.28
N MET A 407 -25.16 31.82 17.35
CA MET A 407 -25.17 32.71 16.19
C MET A 407 -24.00 32.43 15.24
N TYR A 408 -22.83 32.08 15.78
CA TYR A 408 -21.67 31.71 14.98
C TYR A 408 -21.97 30.51 14.07
N ILE A 409 -22.58 29.45 14.60
CA ILE A 409 -22.90 28.24 13.84
C ILE A 409 -24.08 28.43 12.89
N THR A 410 -25.09 29.22 13.27
CA THR A 410 -26.33 29.35 12.50
C THR A 410 -26.26 30.45 11.42
N VAL A 411 -25.55 31.55 11.70
CA VAL A 411 -25.51 32.74 10.84
C VAL A 411 -24.16 32.90 10.15
N LYS A 412 -23.06 32.89 10.92
CA LYS A 412 -21.72 33.16 10.35
C LYS A 412 -21.16 31.97 9.56
N GLN A 413 -21.37 30.75 10.04
CA GLN A 413 -20.83 29.52 9.46
C GLN A 413 -21.95 28.50 9.22
N LYS A 414 -22.91 28.85 8.35
CA LYS A 414 -24.12 28.06 8.08
C LYS A 414 -23.82 26.60 7.66
N GLU A 415 -22.67 26.34 7.06
CA GLU A 415 -22.23 24.99 6.70
C GLU A 415 -22.05 24.09 7.93
N LEU A 416 -21.55 24.63 9.05
CA LEU A 416 -21.44 23.89 10.31
C LEU A 416 -22.81 23.44 10.81
N PHE A 417 -23.82 24.32 10.74
CA PHE A 417 -25.19 23.96 11.11
C PHE A 417 -25.71 22.77 10.28
N HIS A 418 -25.50 22.79 8.97
CA HIS A 418 -25.91 21.69 8.09
C HIS A 418 -25.18 20.38 8.41
N ILE A 419 -23.87 20.44 8.68
CA ILE A 419 -23.07 19.28 9.07
C ILE A 419 -23.55 18.69 10.40
N ILE A 420 -23.74 19.51 11.43
CA ILE A 420 -24.18 19.07 12.77
C ILE A 420 -25.60 18.48 12.71
N LYS A 421 -26.48 19.08 11.92
CA LYS A 421 -27.82 18.55 11.65
C LYS A 421 -27.73 17.19 10.95
N ALA A 422 -26.90 17.06 9.92
CA ALA A 422 -26.70 15.80 9.19
C ALA A 422 -26.01 14.72 10.04
N ALA A 423 -25.32 15.10 11.13
CA ALA A 423 -24.76 14.20 12.12
C ALA A 423 -25.76 13.77 13.21
N ASN A 424 -26.98 14.32 13.24
CA ASN A 424 -27.97 14.15 14.32
C ASN A 424 -27.48 14.58 15.72
N ARG A 425 -26.50 15.50 15.78
CA ARG A 425 -25.87 15.96 17.04
C ARG A 425 -26.36 17.34 17.52
N MET A 426 -27.36 17.94 16.86
CA MET A 426 -27.88 19.27 17.23
C MET A 426 -28.35 19.33 18.69
N LYS A 427 -29.01 18.27 19.20
CA LYS A 427 -29.48 18.20 20.59
C LYS A 427 -28.33 18.27 21.59
N ASP A 428 -27.19 17.65 21.27
CA ASP A 428 -26.02 17.64 22.16
C ASP A 428 -25.38 19.04 22.22
N VAL A 429 -25.22 19.67 21.05
CA VAL A 429 -24.69 21.03 20.93
C VAL A 429 -25.57 22.03 21.68
N THR A 430 -26.89 22.00 21.49
CA THR A 430 -27.80 22.93 22.18
C THR A 430 -27.83 22.69 23.69
N LYS A 431 -27.73 21.43 24.13
CA LYS A 431 -27.64 21.08 25.55
C LYS A 431 -26.41 21.71 26.19
N GLU A 432 -25.25 21.64 25.54
CA GLU A 432 -24.03 22.26 26.08
C GLU A 432 -24.09 23.78 26.09
N PHE A 433 -24.64 24.41 25.05
CA PHE A 433 -24.79 25.87 25.04
C PHE A 433 -25.72 26.35 26.17
N THR A 434 -26.80 25.62 26.43
CA THR A 434 -27.74 25.96 27.50
C THR A 434 -27.09 25.89 28.89
N ARG A 435 -26.14 24.97 29.12
CA ARG A 435 -25.41 24.90 30.40
C ARG A 435 -24.65 26.19 30.70
N SER A 436 -23.97 26.76 29.70
CA SER A 436 -23.24 28.02 29.90
C SER A 436 -24.14 29.19 30.28
N ILE A 437 -25.37 29.23 29.74
CA ILE A 437 -26.37 30.25 30.05
C ILE A 437 -26.91 30.05 31.47
N ALA A 438 -27.17 28.80 31.88
CA ALA A 438 -27.66 28.48 33.21
C ALA A 438 -26.63 28.82 34.31
N ASP A 439 -25.34 28.59 34.08
CA ASP A 439 -24.28 28.93 35.02
C ASP A 439 -24.12 30.44 35.21
N TYR A 440 -24.31 31.22 34.14
CA TYR A 440 -24.31 32.70 34.20
C TYR A 440 -25.47 33.25 35.05
N HIS A 441 -26.67 32.67 34.92
CA HIS A 441 -27.85 33.07 35.70
C HIS A 441 -27.79 32.63 37.17
N LYS A 442 -26.86 31.75 37.55
CA LYS A 442 -26.61 31.38 38.95
C LYS A 442 -25.51 32.22 39.60
N ALA A 443 -24.64 32.85 38.80
CA ALA A 443 -23.51 33.65 39.27
C ALA A 443 -23.84 35.14 39.41
N ASN A 444 -24.91 35.61 38.77
CA ASN A 444 -25.55 36.92 38.96
C ASN A 444 -26.89 36.73 39.65
#